data_AF-A1U7U6-F1
#
_entry.id   AF-A1U7U6-F1
#
_cell.length_a   1.000
_cell.length_b   1.000
_cell.length_c   1.000
_cell.angle_alpha   90.00
_cell.angle_beta   90.00
_cell.angle_gamma   90.00
#
_symmetry.space_group_name_H-M   'P 1'
#
loop_
_entity.id
_entity.type
_entity.pdbx_description
1 polymer ?
#
loop_
_entity_poly.entity_id
_entity_poly.type
_entity_poly.pdbx_seq_one_letter_code
_entity_poly.pdbx_strand_id
1 'polypeptide(L)'
;MMTGATENDVQQTNEHSMAIPEAWEMTRAPIQLNLVDTESQLDNLSASEREQLCHSLLGDLRRTYRLLTQQATRVRERVMADRLQGDAAVMSRPHAGDSDTARAMALAAITDWFYQDGQDEKETSVYMGAVAASHETIGAITELNRLKDQFSEGMGKIRTLLGSEDGATELNAIYAALAPNNPLNVRRKVVGAMVRNCIHPRLNIRQLVRQVPALPVCPDRIRWNWTRTPSTVRVTRETLLEILESKQDMAARYDLERVAQCTDPEYSWEKGVSEDCRMGAFCKSATLDDDCSWQTKNVSFKGRLPIFYLAPRLAPYIKNPKPRKNLATHKLKPQMIMGESEMAAHQRKGKTEKQSFLESMTVRRYLAYSMNQSARMNGELQQSHQPI
;
A
#
# COMPACT_ATOMS: atom_id res chain seq x y z
N MET A 1 -18.55 16.41 30.81
CA MET A 1 -18.97 15.04 31.16
C MET A 1 -18.89 14.21 29.89
N MET A 2 -17.76 13.55 29.64
CA MET A 2 -17.60 12.60 28.55
C MET A 2 -17.74 11.21 29.14
N THR A 3 -18.78 10.50 28.70
CA THR A 3 -19.07 9.11 29.07
C THR A 3 -17.92 8.23 28.62
N GLY A 4 -17.23 7.61 29.57
CA GLY A 4 -16.24 6.58 29.31
C GLY A 4 -16.91 5.36 28.68
N ALA A 5 -16.67 5.15 27.40
CA ALA A 5 -16.79 3.83 26.80
C ALA A 5 -15.73 2.94 27.47
N THR A 6 -16.18 1.96 28.23
CA THR A 6 -15.33 1.00 28.93
C THR A 6 -14.69 0.05 27.90
N GLU A 7 -13.44 -0.35 28.14
CA GLU A 7 -12.66 -1.29 27.30
C GLU A 7 -13.39 -2.62 26.99
N ASN A 8 -14.47 -2.94 27.73
CA ASN A 8 -15.30 -4.12 27.51
C ASN A 8 -16.20 -4.05 26.26
N ASP A 9 -16.56 -2.87 25.74
CA ASP A 9 -17.40 -2.75 24.53
C ASP A 9 -16.64 -3.09 23.23
N VAL A 10 -15.30 -3.04 23.26
CA VAL A 10 -14.45 -3.39 22.10
C VAL A 10 -14.31 -4.91 21.95
N GLN A 11 -14.59 -5.69 22.99
CA GLN A 11 -14.55 -7.16 22.92
C GLN A 11 -15.91 -7.79 22.56
N GLN A 12 -17.04 -7.13 22.86
CA GLN A 12 -18.38 -7.69 22.57
C GLN A 12 -18.86 -7.54 21.12
N THR A 13 -18.14 -6.80 20.27
CA THR A 13 -18.48 -6.67 18.83
C THR A 13 -17.84 -7.74 17.94
N ASN A 14 -17.10 -8.69 18.51
CA ASN A 14 -16.25 -9.64 17.74
C ASN A 14 -16.83 -11.04 17.51
N GLU A 15 -18.05 -11.35 17.94
CA GLU A 15 -18.67 -12.65 17.64
C GLU A 15 -19.57 -12.62 16.39
N HIS A 16 -19.21 -11.82 15.39
CA HIS A 16 -19.59 -12.22 14.03
C HIS A 16 -18.76 -13.43 13.66
N SER A 17 -19.32 -14.62 13.89
CA SER A 17 -18.78 -15.88 13.38
C SER A 17 -18.51 -15.70 11.88
N MET A 18 -17.24 -15.82 11.49
CA MET A 18 -16.85 -15.80 10.07
C MET A 18 -17.67 -16.85 9.33
N ALA A 19 -18.25 -16.48 8.19
CA ALA A 19 -19.14 -17.37 7.44
C ALA A 19 -18.41 -18.60 6.90
N ILE A 20 -17.12 -18.45 6.58
CA ILE A 20 -16.26 -19.55 6.08
C ILE A 20 -16.10 -20.59 7.19
N PRO A 21 -16.41 -21.89 6.98
CA PRO A 21 -16.25 -22.93 8.00
C PRO A 21 -14.79 -23.10 8.47
N GLU A 22 -14.59 -23.39 9.75
CA GLU A 22 -13.25 -23.65 10.30
C GLU A 22 -12.59 -24.90 9.69
N ALA A 23 -13.40 -25.93 9.39
CA ALA A 23 -12.93 -27.16 8.77
C ALA A 23 -12.19 -26.91 7.44
N TRP A 24 -12.50 -25.81 6.75
CA TRP A 24 -11.85 -25.47 5.48
C TRP A 24 -10.42 -24.97 5.67
N GLU A 25 -10.01 -24.51 6.86
CA GLU A 25 -8.60 -24.15 7.14
C GLU A 25 -7.65 -25.35 6.98
N MET A 26 -8.19 -26.57 7.11
CA MET A 26 -7.48 -27.84 6.98
C MET A 26 -7.59 -28.44 5.58
N THR A 27 -8.50 -27.94 4.74
CA THR A 27 -8.61 -28.36 3.35
C THR A 27 -7.33 -27.96 2.63
N ARG A 28 -6.52 -28.94 2.24
CA ARG A 28 -5.35 -28.69 1.42
C ARG A 28 -5.79 -28.69 -0.04
N ALA A 29 -5.40 -27.64 -0.77
CA ALA A 29 -5.38 -27.71 -2.21
C ALA A 29 -4.46 -28.87 -2.62
N PRO A 30 -4.87 -29.70 -3.60
CA PRO A 30 -3.96 -30.59 -4.31
C PRO A 30 -2.62 -29.90 -4.60
N ILE A 31 -1.50 -30.59 -4.38
CA ILE A 31 -0.15 -30.01 -4.52
C ILE A 31 0.06 -29.37 -5.90
N GLN A 32 -0.59 -29.92 -6.93
CA GLN A 32 -0.57 -29.44 -8.31
C GLN A 32 -1.25 -28.06 -8.48
N LEU A 33 -2.18 -27.68 -7.57
CA LEU A 33 -2.95 -26.45 -7.65
C LEU A 33 -2.25 -25.23 -7.02
N ASN A 34 -1.18 -25.43 -6.26
CA ASN A 34 -0.37 -24.33 -5.74
C ASN A 34 0.38 -23.55 -6.84
N LEU A 35 0.38 -24.07 -8.07
CA LEU A 35 1.04 -23.50 -9.26
C LEU A 35 0.06 -22.88 -10.26
N VAL A 36 -1.25 -22.84 -9.95
CA VAL A 36 -2.26 -22.23 -10.84
C VAL A 36 -2.15 -20.71 -10.76
N ASP A 37 -1.13 -20.18 -11.44
CA ASP A 37 -0.95 -18.76 -11.68
C ASP A 37 -1.64 -18.32 -13.00
N THR A 38 -2.16 -19.26 -13.79
CA THR A 38 -2.74 -19.00 -15.12
C THR A 38 -4.15 -19.55 -15.27
N GLU A 39 -5.04 -18.73 -15.84
CA GLU A 39 -6.46 -19.06 -16.14
C GLU A 39 -6.62 -20.39 -16.90
N SER A 40 -5.70 -20.71 -17.81
CA SER A 40 -5.74 -21.93 -18.65
C SER A 40 -5.65 -23.25 -17.90
N GLN A 41 -5.21 -23.26 -16.65
CA GLN A 41 -5.12 -24.48 -15.84
C GLN A 41 -6.43 -24.78 -15.09
N LEU A 42 -7.30 -23.78 -14.90
CA LEU A 42 -8.57 -23.94 -14.21
C LEU A 42 -9.57 -24.76 -15.02
N ASP A 43 -9.54 -24.60 -16.35
CA ASP A 43 -10.48 -25.26 -17.28
C ASP A 43 -10.24 -26.78 -17.36
N ASN A 44 -9.06 -27.27 -16.96
CA ASN A 44 -8.72 -28.69 -16.97
C ASN A 44 -9.12 -29.43 -15.68
N LEU A 45 -9.60 -28.71 -14.66
CA LEU A 45 -9.99 -29.29 -13.38
C LEU A 45 -11.40 -29.86 -13.45
N SER A 46 -11.61 -31.03 -12.85
CA SER A 46 -12.96 -31.55 -12.62
C SER A 46 -13.75 -30.64 -11.67
N ALA A 47 -15.09 -30.74 -11.72
CA ALA A 47 -15.95 -29.96 -10.82
C ALA A 47 -15.59 -30.14 -9.34
N SER A 48 -15.32 -31.39 -8.91
CA SER A 48 -14.92 -31.69 -7.53
C SER A 48 -13.57 -31.07 -7.15
N GLU A 49 -12.60 -31.04 -8.07
CA GLU A 49 -11.29 -30.40 -7.83
C GLU A 49 -11.44 -28.87 -7.73
N ARG A 50 -12.32 -28.27 -8.54
CA ARG A 50 -12.62 -26.83 -8.47
C ARG A 50 -13.33 -26.46 -7.17
N GLU A 51 -14.31 -27.25 -6.74
CA GLU A 51 -14.98 -27.07 -5.45
C GLU A 51 -13.96 -27.15 -4.31
N GLN A 52 -13.11 -28.17 -4.31
CA GLN A 52 -12.04 -28.32 -3.30
C GLN A 52 -11.05 -27.16 -3.32
N LEU A 53 -10.69 -26.65 -4.51
CA LEU A 53 -9.86 -25.46 -4.66
C LEU A 53 -10.52 -24.23 -4.03
N CYS A 54 -11.81 -23.99 -4.32
CA CYS A 54 -12.56 -22.88 -3.73
C CYS A 54 -12.59 -22.97 -2.21
N HIS A 55 -12.89 -24.15 -1.65
CA HIS A 55 -12.87 -24.39 -0.21
C HIS A 55 -11.49 -24.13 0.39
N SER A 56 -10.43 -24.62 -0.24
CA SER A 56 -9.05 -24.39 0.20
C SER A 56 -8.70 -22.90 0.18
N LEU A 57 -9.04 -22.16 -0.87
CA LEU A 57 -8.71 -20.72 -0.97
C LEU A 57 -9.44 -19.88 0.08
N LEU A 58 -10.73 -20.16 0.30
CA LEU A 58 -11.51 -19.50 1.34
C LEU A 58 -11.01 -19.90 2.74
N GLY A 59 -10.69 -21.17 2.96
CA GLY A 59 -10.06 -21.66 4.19
C GLY A 59 -8.71 -21.00 4.48
N ASP A 60 -7.86 -20.85 3.48
CA ASP A 60 -6.56 -20.17 3.58
C ASP A 60 -6.73 -18.69 3.93
N LEU A 61 -7.74 -18.02 3.36
CA LEU A 61 -8.05 -16.64 3.67
C LEU A 61 -8.49 -16.48 5.14
N ARG A 62 -9.40 -17.34 5.61
CA ARG A 62 -9.84 -17.38 7.01
C ARG A 62 -8.66 -17.63 7.95
N ARG A 63 -7.85 -18.65 7.66
CA ARG A 63 -6.65 -19.00 8.44
C ARG A 63 -5.69 -17.83 8.53
N THR A 64 -5.40 -17.17 7.41
CA THR A 64 -4.48 -16.03 7.36
C THR A 64 -5.04 -14.83 8.15
N TYR A 65 -6.34 -14.56 8.07
CA TYR A 65 -6.98 -13.53 8.88
C TYR A 65 -6.87 -13.82 10.39
N ARG A 66 -7.10 -15.06 10.82
CA ARG A 66 -6.92 -15.48 12.21
C ARG A 66 -5.47 -15.28 12.67
N LEU A 67 -4.50 -15.70 11.85
CA LEU A 67 -3.08 -15.50 12.14
C LEU A 67 -2.70 -14.01 12.21
N LEU A 68 -3.29 -13.16 11.35
CA LEU A 68 -3.13 -11.70 11.44
C LEU A 68 -3.59 -11.16 12.80
N THR A 69 -4.77 -11.57 13.27
CA THR A 69 -5.30 -11.16 14.58
C THR A 69 -4.39 -11.61 15.73
N GLN A 70 -3.94 -12.87 15.69
CA GLN A 70 -3.00 -13.41 16.69
C GLN A 70 -1.68 -12.65 16.69
N GLN A 71 -1.14 -12.38 15.50
CA GLN A 71 0.12 -11.66 15.36
C GLN A 71 0.00 -10.18 15.76
N ALA A 72 -1.14 -9.55 15.53
CA ALA A 72 -1.41 -8.19 16.01
C ALA A 72 -1.43 -8.12 17.55
N THR A 73 -2.01 -9.13 18.21
CA THR A 73 -1.90 -9.28 19.68
C THR A 73 -0.45 -9.45 20.11
N ARG A 74 0.33 -10.25 19.40
CA ARG A 74 1.76 -10.40 19.69
C ARG A 74 2.53 -9.08 19.56
N VAL A 75 2.25 -8.29 18.52
CA VAL A 75 2.84 -6.94 18.37
C VAL A 75 2.45 -6.06 19.56
N ARG A 76 1.19 -6.09 20.01
CA ARG A 76 0.73 -5.36 21.19
C ARG A 76 1.54 -5.70 22.43
N GLU A 77 1.72 -6.98 22.74
CA GLU A 77 2.51 -7.43 23.87
C GLU A 77 3.95 -6.90 23.82
N ARG A 78 4.58 -6.96 22.64
CA ARG A 78 5.97 -6.51 22.46
C ARG A 78 6.13 -5.00 22.60
N VAL A 79 5.22 -4.21 22.01
CA VAL A 79 5.20 -2.75 22.16
C VAL A 79 4.97 -2.32 23.61
N MET A 80 4.16 -3.07 24.36
CA MET A 80 3.94 -2.85 25.79
C MET A 80 5.14 -3.25 26.65
N ALA A 81 5.88 -4.30 26.26
CA ALA A 81 7.16 -4.63 26.91
C ALA A 81 8.21 -3.52 26.69
N ASP A 82 8.29 -2.94 25.48
CA ASP A 82 9.19 -1.83 25.15
C ASP A 82 8.86 -0.55 25.95
N ARG A 83 7.59 -0.34 26.31
CA ARG A 83 7.16 0.77 27.18
C ARG A 83 7.92 0.77 28.51
N LEU A 84 8.10 -0.41 29.11
CA LEU A 84 8.78 -0.56 30.40
C LEU A 84 10.27 -0.21 30.33
N GLN A 85 10.86 -0.18 29.13
CA GLN A 85 12.26 0.18 28.90
C GLN A 85 12.46 1.69 28.70
N GLY A 86 11.39 2.49 28.74
CA GLY A 86 11.48 3.95 28.56
C GLY A 86 11.81 4.38 27.13
N ASP A 87 11.61 3.50 26.14
CA ASP A 87 11.86 3.81 24.74
C ASP A 87 10.88 4.89 24.24
N ALA A 88 11.37 5.85 23.46
CA ALA A 88 10.58 7.01 23.05
C ALA A 88 9.50 6.68 22.00
N ALA A 89 8.30 7.20 22.18
CA ALA A 89 7.24 7.20 21.17
C ALA A 89 6.62 8.60 21.04
N VAL A 90 6.23 8.97 19.82
CA VAL A 90 5.59 10.25 19.52
C VAL A 90 4.52 10.04 18.44
N MET A 91 3.37 10.66 18.62
CA MET A 91 2.29 10.70 17.62
C MET A 91 1.85 12.14 17.36
N SER A 92 1.79 12.52 16.08
CA SER A 92 1.30 13.82 15.63
C SER A 92 -0.15 13.77 15.20
N ARG A 93 -0.58 12.68 14.53
CA ARG A 93 -1.98 12.45 14.18
C ARG A 93 -2.34 10.99 14.46
N PRO A 94 -3.33 10.70 15.33
CA PRO A 94 -3.83 11.62 16.36
C PRO A 94 -2.68 12.15 17.24
N HIS A 95 -2.84 13.35 17.80
CA HIS A 95 -1.80 13.96 18.64
C HIS A 95 -1.77 13.28 20.01
N ALA A 96 -0.59 12.82 20.44
CA ALA A 96 -0.36 12.31 21.78
C ALA A 96 0.40 13.32 22.62
N GLY A 97 -0.08 13.59 23.84
CA GLY A 97 0.62 14.46 24.79
C GLY A 97 1.85 13.82 25.44
N ASP A 98 1.94 12.49 25.41
CA ASP A 98 2.99 11.71 26.05
C ASP A 98 3.31 10.41 25.27
N SER A 99 4.38 9.72 25.70
CA SER A 99 4.87 8.51 25.04
C SER A 99 3.98 7.28 25.23
N ASP A 100 3.22 7.21 26.32
CA ASP A 100 2.33 6.07 26.59
C ASP A 100 1.08 6.15 25.71
N THR A 101 0.48 7.34 25.66
CA THR A 101 -0.61 7.67 24.74
C THR A 101 -0.18 7.45 23.29
N ALA A 102 1.05 7.85 22.93
CA ALA A 102 1.60 7.61 21.59
C ALA A 102 1.66 6.11 21.23
N ARG A 103 2.08 5.25 22.17
CA ARG A 103 2.11 3.79 21.98
C ARG A 103 0.71 3.20 21.86
N ALA A 104 -0.22 3.63 22.72
CA ALA A 104 -1.62 3.19 22.64
C ALA A 104 -2.24 3.54 21.28
N MET A 105 -2.01 4.75 20.77
CA MET A 105 -2.45 5.17 19.43
C MET A 105 -1.77 4.40 18.30
N ALA A 106 -0.47 4.10 18.42
CA ALA A 106 0.23 3.28 17.45
C ALA A 106 -0.31 1.84 17.40
N LEU A 107 -0.72 1.29 18.54
CA LEU A 107 -1.37 -0.02 18.62
C LEU A 107 -2.78 -0.01 18.05
N ALA A 108 -3.55 1.04 18.32
CA ALA A 108 -4.84 1.24 17.67
C ALA A 108 -4.67 1.26 16.13
N ALA A 109 -3.63 1.94 15.62
CA ALA A 109 -3.32 1.98 14.19
C ALA A 109 -3.06 0.60 13.56
N ILE A 110 -2.44 -0.30 14.31
CA ILE A 110 -2.08 -1.66 13.86
C ILE A 110 -3.33 -2.52 13.70
N THR A 111 -4.33 -2.35 14.58
CA THR A 111 -5.58 -3.13 14.61
C THR A 111 -6.79 -2.40 14.01
N ASP A 112 -6.61 -1.17 13.53
CA ASP A 112 -7.65 -0.39 12.85
C ASP A 112 -7.90 -0.97 11.45
N TRP A 113 -8.70 -2.04 11.38
CA TRP A 113 -9.02 -2.77 10.14
C TRP A 113 -10.45 -2.59 9.67
N PHE A 114 -11.27 -1.88 10.42
CA PHE A 114 -12.70 -1.78 10.15
C PHE A 114 -13.06 -0.36 9.71
N TYR A 115 -14.11 -0.25 8.89
CA TYR A 115 -14.68 1.04 8.53
C TYR A 115 -15.24 1.73 9.77
N GLN A 116 -14.92 3.01 9.92
CA GLN A 116 -15.58 3.90 10.87
C GLN A 116 -16.92 4.37 10.31
N ASP A 117 -17.83 4.78 11.19
CA ASP A 117 -19.15 5.26 10.76
C ASP A 117 -18.98 6.55 9.94
N GLY A 118 -19.58 6.57 8.74
CA GLY A 118 -19.45 7.69 7.81
C GLY A 118 -18.12 7.74 7.01
N GLN A 119 -17.22 6.76 7.18
CA GLN A 119 -15.97 6.69 6.42
C GLN A 119 -16.21 6.31 4.95
N ASP A 120 -15.56 7.01 4.02
CA ASP A 120 -15.63 6.67 2.59
C ASP A 120 -14.92 5.35 2.27
N GLU A 121 -15.41 4.58 1.29
CA GLU A 121 -14.83 3.29 0.88
C GLU A 121 -13.34 3.39 0.47
N LYS A 122 -12.90 4.55 0.00
CA LYS A 122 -11.52 4.79 -0.44
C LYS A 122 -10.66 5.38 0.66
N GLU A 123 -11.26 5.87 1.73
CA GLU A 123 -10.58 6.49 2.84
C GLU A 123 -9.89 5.45 3.74
N THR A 124 -8.80 5.89 4.37
CA THR A 124 -8.10 5.12 5.40
C THR A 124 -7.69 6.07 6.51
N SER A 125 -7.88 5.67 7.76
CA SER A 125 -7.43 6.43 8.93
C SER A 125 -5.95 6.78 8.85
N VAL A 126 -5.57 7.95 9.36
CA VAL A 126 -4.20 8.45 9.29
C VAL A 126 -3.55 8.43 10.67
N TYR A 127 -2.48 7.64 10.79
CA TYR A 127 -1.65 7.56 11.98
C TYR A 127 -0.22 7.99 11.64
N MET A 128 0.15 9.19 12.08
CA MET A 128 1.48 9.76 11.88
C MET A 128 2.23 9.81 13.19
N GLY A 129 3.31 9.05 13.29
CA GLY A 129 4.19 9.06 14.44
C GLY A 129 5.34 8.09 14.28
N ALA A 130 6.16 8.01 15.32
CA ALA A 130 7.33 7.14 15.37
C ALA A 130 7.47 6.52 16.75
N VAL A 131 7.80 5.23 16.78
CA VAL A 131 7.91 4.41 17.98
C VAL A 131 9.27 3.73 17.98
N ALA A 132 10.10 4.04 18.98
CA ALA A 132 11.31 3.28 19.26
C ALA A 132 10.91 1.89 19.77
N ALA A 133 11.53 0.87 19.19
CA ALA A 133 11.13 -0.52 19.32
C ALA A 133 12.33 -1.45 19.50
N SER A 134 12.12 -2.56 20.19
CA SER A 134 13.10 -3.66 20.29
C SER A 134 13.22 -4.47 19.00
N HIS A 135 14.25 -5.32 18.91
CA HIS A 135 14.37 -6.28 17.81
C HIS A 135 13.17 -7.23 17.75
N GLU A 136 12.64 -7.63 18.91
CA GLU A 136 11.47 -8.48 19.03
C GLU A 136 10.21 -7.80 18.51
N THR A 137 10.01 -6.51 18.82
CA THR A 137 8.90 -5.72 18.27
C THR A 137 9.03 -5.56 16.76
N ILE A 138 10.23 -5.22 16.25
CA ILE A 138 10.48 -5.10 14.81
C ILE A 138 10.23 -6.43 14.10
N GLY A 139 10.72 -7.55 14.64
CA GLY A 139 10.48 -8.89 14.10
C GLY A 139 8.99 -9.26 14.11
N ALA A 140 8.26 -8.94 15.18
CA ALA A 140 6.82 -9.18 15.25
C ALA A 140 6.04 -8.36 14.20
N ILE A 141 6.45 -7.13 13.92
CA ILE A 141 5.86 -6.29 12.87
C ILE A 141 6.20 -6.83 11.48
N THR A 142 7.43 -7.26 11.25
CA THR A 142 7.83 -7.88 9.98
C THR A 142 7.00 -9.14 9.70
N GLU A 143 6.75 -9.97 10.72
CA GLU A 143 5.89 -11.14 10.56
C GLU A 143 4.41 -10.77 10.31
N LEU A 144 3.89 -9.73 10.99
CA LEU A 144 2.56 -9.21 10.71
C LEU A 144 2.45 -8.75 9.24
N ASN A 145 3.45 -8.03 8.76
CA ASN A 145 3.54 -7.55 7.39
C ASN A 145 3.59 -8.70 6.37
N ARG A 146 4.33 -9.78 6.68
CA ARG A 146 4.37 -11.01 5.86
C ARG A 146 2.97 -11.65 5.76
N LEU A 147 2.25 -11.75 6.87
CA LEU A 147 0.88 -12.27 6.89
C LEU A 147 -0.09 -11.37 6.10
N LYS A 148 0.11 -10.05 6.10
CA LYS A 148 -0.69 -9.10 5.29
C LYS A 148 -0.45 -9.31 3.79
N ASP A 149 0.78 -9.61 3.40
CA ASP A 149 1.12 -9.96 2.02
C ASP A 149 0.45 -11.29 1.63
N GLN A 150 0.51 -12.31 2.48
CA GLN A 150 -0.19 -13.58 2.25
C GLN A 150 -1.71 -13.41 2.10
N PHE A 151 -2.32 -12.56 2.94
CA PHE A 151 -3.75 -12.27 2.82
C PHE A 151 -4.06 -11.59 1.47
N SER A 152 -3.20 -10.66 1.04
CA SER A 152 -3.32 -9.99 -0.26
C SER A 152 -3.15 -10.95 -1.43
N GLU A 153 -2.22 -11.89 -1.33
CA GLU A 153 -2.00 -12.96 -2.29
C GLU A 153 -3.22 -13.89 -2.39
N GLY A 154 -3.78 -14.31 -1.26
CA GLY A 154 -5.01 -15.12 -1.23
C GLY A 154 -6.19 -14.42 -1.92
N MET A 155 -6.37 -13.12 -1.70
CA MET A 155 -7.35 -12.33 -2.45
C MET A 155 -7.01 -12.24 -3.95
N GLY A 156 -5.74 -12.24 -4.32
CA GLY A 156 -5.27 -12.32 -5.70
C GLY A 156 -5.71 -13.62 -6.37
N LYS A 157 -5.52 -14.76 -5.70
CA LYS A 157 -5.93 -16.08 -6.19
C LYS A 157 -7.44 -16.18 -6.40
N ILE A 158 -8.24 -15.67 -5.45
CA ILE A 158 -9.70 -15.58 -5.60
C ILE A 158 -10.07 -14.71 -6.82
N ARG A 159 -9.33 -13.61 -7.07
CA ARG A 159 -9.57 -12.77 -8.25
C ARG A 159 -9.30 -13.52 -9.55
N THR A 160 -8.20 -14.26 -9.64
CA THR A 160 -7.86 -15.09 -10.80
C THR A 160 -8.94 -16.13 -11.05
N LEU A 161 -9.42 -16.79 -9.99
CA LEU A 161 -10.49 -17.78 -10.10
C LEU A 161 -11.80 -17.19 -10.63
N LEU A 162 -12.16 -15.97 -10.21
CA LEU A 162 -13.31 -15.24 -10.74
C LEU A 162 -13.13 -14.74 -12.18
N GLY A 163 -11.91 -14.79 -12.73
CA GLY A 163 -11.62 -14.48 -14.13
C GLY A 163 -12.01 -15.61 -15.09
N SER A 164 -12.00 -16.86 -14.62
CA SER A 164 -12.45 -18.06 -15.36
C SER A 164 -13.97 -18.22 -15.22
N GLU A 165 -14.66 -18.63 -16.29
CA GLU A 165 -16.11 -18.87 -16.29
C GLU A 165 -16.51 -20.01 -15.33
N ASP A 166 -15.79 -21.13 -15.41
CA ASP A 166 -16.00 -22.30 -14.53
C ASP A 166 -15.66 -21.97 -13.07
N GLY A 167 -14.53 -21.30 -12.85
CA GLY A 167 -14.10 -20.87 -11.53
C GLY A 167 -15.07 -19.89 -10.87
N ALA A 168 -15.57 -18.93 -11.65
CA ALA A 168 -16.57 -17.98 -11.19
C ALA A 168 -17.89 -18.66 -10.84
N THR A 169 -18.34 -19.61 -11.67
CA THR A 169 -19.59 -20.35 -11.42
C THR A 169 -19.53 -21.12 -10.09
N GLU A 170 -18.46 -21.90 -9.89
CA GLU A 170 -18.27 -22.70 -8.67
C GLU A 170 -18.17 -21.82 -7.42
N LEU A 171 -17.30 -20.79 -7.47
CA LEU A 171 -17.09 -19.91 -6.33
C LEU A 171 -18.36 -19.11 -5.99
N ASN A 172 -19.15 -18.69 -6.99
CA ASN A 172 -20.41 -18.00 -6.76
C ASN A 172 -21.45 -18.91 -6.10
N ALA A 173 -21.52 -20.19 -6.48
CA ALA A 173 -22.41 -21.17 -5.87
C ALA A 173 -22.06 -21.38 -4.38
N ILE A 174 -20.78 -21.58 -4.08
CA ILE A 174 -20.27 -21.69 -2.70
C ILE A 174 -20.57 -20.42 -1.91
N TYR A 175 -20.28 -19.26 -2.49
CA TYR A 175 -20.54 -17.98 -1.83
C TYR A 175 -22.03 -17.77 -1.51
N ALA A 176 -22.93 -18.12 -2.44
CA ALA A 176 -24.36 -18.01 -2.22
C ALA A 176 -24.84 -18.87 -1.03
N ALA A 177 -24.19 -20.01 -0.79
CA ALA A 177 -24.45 -20.84 0.38
C ALA A 177 -23.90 -20.22 1.67
N LEU A 178 -22.72 -19.59 1.62
CA LEU A 178 -22.08 -18.95 2.79
C LEU A 178 -22.75 -17.64 3.21
N ALA A 179 -23.23 -16.85 2.25
CA ALA A 179 -23.77 -15.51 2.48
C ALA A 179 -25.08 -15.28 1.70
N PRO A 180 -26.15 -16.06 1.99
CA PRO A 180 -27.39 -16.05 1.20
C PRO A 180 -28.09 -14.68 1.18
N ASN A 181 -27.90 -13.87 2.22
CA ASN A 181 -28.50 -12.54 2.36
C ASN A 181 -27.70 -11.43 1.64
N ASN A 182 -26.56 -11.74 1.04
CA ASN A 182 -25.66 -10.75 0.44
C ASN A 182 -25.25 -11.15 -0.99
N PRO A 183 -26.15 -11.18 -1.98
CA PRO A 183 -25.83 -11.62 -3.34
C PRO A 183 -24.70 -10.78 -3.97
N LEU A 184 -23.81 -11.43 -4.72
CA LEU A 184 -22.67 -10.77 -5.37
C LEU A 184 -23.14 -9.85 -6.49
N ASN A 185 -22.84 -8.56 -6.35
CA ASN A 185 -23.05 -7.59 -7.41
C ASN A 185 -21.82 -7.57 -8.33
N VAL A 186 -21.91 -8.26 -9.47
CA VAL A 186 -20.79 -8.73 -10.32
C VAL A 186 -19.93 -7.59 -10.92
N ARG A 187 -20.33 -6.33 -10.83
CA ARG A 187 -19.86 -5.32 -11.80
C ARG A 187 -18.58 -4.52 -11.50
N ARG A 188 -17.88 -4.60 -10.35
CA ARG A 188 -16.55 -3.93 -10.24
C ARG A 188 -15.64 -4.21 -9.02
N LYS A 189 -16.08 -4.87 -7.95
CA LYS A 189 -15.24 -5.17 -6.76
C LYS A 189 -15.63 -6.48 -6.07
N VAL A 190 -15.90 -7.51 -6.88
CA VAL A 190 -16.51 -8.78 -6.45
C VAL A 190 -15.73 -9.43 -5.30
N VAL A 191 -14.41 -9.60 -5.44
CA VAL A 191 -13.55 -10.17 -4.38
C VAL A 191 -13.64 -9.40 -3.08
N GLY A 192 -13.53 -8.06 -3.13
CA GLY A 192 -13.51 -7.25 -1.91
C GLY A 192 -14.85 -7.30 -1.16
N ALA A 193 -15.97 -7.35 -1.88
CA ALA A 193 -17.29 -7.52 -1.28
C ALA A 193 -17.46 -8.93 -0.70
N MET A 194 -17.08 -9.96 -1.46
CA MET A 194 -17.10 -11.35 -1.03
C MET A 194 -16.33 -11.55 0.27
N VAL A 195 -15.07 -11.09 0.32
CA VAL A 195 -14.21 -11.21 1.51
C VAL A 195 -14.83 -10.50 2.72
N ARG A 196 -15.41 -9.31 2.55
CA ARG A 196 -16.12 -8.62 3.65
C ARG A 196 -17.29 -9.46 4.16
N ASN A 197 -18.12 -9.98 3.28
CA ASN A 197 -19.30 -10.74 3.68
C ASN A 197 -18.95 -12.09 4.30
N CYS A 198 -17.81 -12.68 3.92
CA CYS A 198 -17.33 -13.96 4.44
C CYS A 198 -16.51 -13.84 5.74
N ILE A 199 -15.73 -12.76 5.91
CA ILE A 199 -14.85 -12.54 7.06
C ILE A 199 -15.48 -11.58 8.07
N HIS A 200 -15.73 -10.34 7.66
CA HIS A 200 -16.36 -9.33 8.51
C HIS A 200 -16.93 -8.17 7.67
N PRO A 201 -18.24 -7.83 7.78
CA PRO A 201 -18.90 -6.86 6.89
C PRO A 201 -18.27 -5.47 6.90
N ARG A 202 -17.78 -5.01 8.07
CA ARG A 202 -17.10 -3.72 8.21
C ARG A 202 -15.62 -3.74 7.81
N LEU A 203 -15.06 -4.84 7.33
CA LEU A 203 -13.62 -4.93 7.07
C LEU A 203 -13.19 -3.94 5.98
N ASN A 204 -12.34 -2.98 6.35
CA ASN A 204 -11.64 -2.12 5.42
C ASN A 204 -10.36 -2.83 4.96
N ILE A 205 -10.47 -3.54 3.83
CA ILE A 205 -9.38 -4.33 3.25
C ILE A 205 -8.12 -3.49 3.03
N ARG A 206 -8.25 -2.20 2.65
CA ARG A 206 -7.09 -1.31 2.45
C ARG A 206 -6.34 -1.05 3.76
N GLN A 207 -7.07 -0.90 4.86
CA GLN A 207 -6.48 -0.72 6.19
C GLN A 207 -5.87 -2.02 6.75
N LEU A 208 -6.48 -3.17 6.45
CA LEU A 208 -5.93 -4.47 6.82
C LEU A 208 -4.56 -4.70 6.15
N VAL A 209 -4.50 -4.54 4.81
CA VAL A 209 -3.32 -4.93 4.01
C VAL A 209 -2.23 -3.87 3.90
N ARG A 210 -2.44 -2.65 4.40
CA ARG A 210 -1.36 -1.64 4.40
C ARG A 210 -0.21 -2.09 5.32
N GLN A 211 0.99 -2.04 4.75
CA GLN A 211 2.24 -2.39 5.40
C GLN A 211 2.57 -1.41 6.54
N VAL A 212 2.96 -1.93 7.71
CA VAL A 212 3.42 -1.14 8.86
C VAL A 212 4.89 -0.80 8.66
N PRO A 213 5.29 0.47 8.57
CA PRO A 213 6.70 0.83 8.38
C PRO A 213 7.56 0.36 9.55
N ALA A 214 8.57 -0.46 9.26
CA ALA A 214 9.54 -0.96 10.24
C ALA A 214 10.98 -0.74 9.74
N LEU A 215 11.85 -0.27 10.62
CA LEU A 215 13.27 -0.06 10.36
C LEU A 215 14.10 -0.88 11.38
N PRO A 216 14.94 -1.82 10.92
CA PRO A 216 15.80 -2.62 11.80
C PRO A 216 17.01 -1.83 12.32
N VAL A 217 17.04 -0.52 12.12
CA VAL A 217 18.13 0.38 12.52
C VAL A 217 17.58 1.66 13.13
N CYS A 218 18.37 2.34 13.96
CA CYS A 218 18.02 3.65 14.49
C CYS A 218 18.34 4.73 13.44
N PRO A 219 17.34 5.47 12.91
CA PRO A 219 17.59 6.55 11.96
C PRO A 219 18.22 7.76 12.66
N ASP A 220 18.94 8.58 11.89
CA ASP A 220 19.40 9.90 12.31
C ASP A 220 18.25 10.89 12.45
N ARG A 221 17.28 10.78 11.52
CA ARG A 221 16.18 11.72 11.37
C ARG A 221 15.00 11.04 10.69
N ILE A 222 13.80 11.39 11.15
CA ILE A 222 12.54 10.99 10.55
C ILE A 222 11.79 12.27 10.18
N ARG A 223 11.33 12.38 8.94
CA ARG A 223 10.65 13.56 8.41
C ARG A 223 9.35 13.18 7.73
N TRP A 224 8.28 13.90 8.05
CA TRP A 224 7.00 13.81 7.35
C TRP A 224 6.85 14.98 6.41
N ASN A 225 6.51 14.70 5.16
CA ASN A 225 6.28 15.70 4.13
C ASN A 225 4.98 15.38 3.40
N TRP A 226 4.11 16.37 3.26
CA TRP A 226 2.99 16.29 2.35
C TRP A 226 3.50 16.40 0.92
N THR A 227 3.08 15.46 0.09
CA THR A 227 3.45 15.40 -1.32
C THR A 227 2.19 15.34 -2.15
N ARG A 228 2.11 16.25 -3.13
CA ARG A 228 1.08 16.23 -4.16
C ARG A 228 1.69 15.53 -5.38
N THR A 229 1.25 14.31 -5.64
CA THR A 229 1.80 13.48 -6.73
C THR A 229 0.71 13.22 -7.76
N PRO A 230 0.92 13.54 -9.05
CA PRO A 230 -0.01 13.14 -10.10
C PRO A 230 -0.02 11.62 -10.21
N SER A 231 -1.22 11.03 -10.26
CA SER A 231 -1.43 9.62 -10.58
C SER A 231 -1.34 9.46 -12.09
N THR A 232 -0.16 9.07 -12.57
CA THR A 232 0.11 8.91 -14.00
C THR A 232 0.11 7.45 -14.43
N VAL A 233 -0.51 7.15 -15.56
CA VAL A 233 -0.46 5.85 -16.22
C VAL A 233 0.26 6.00 -17.54
N ARG A 234 1.18 5.07 -17.82
CA ARG A 234 1.81 4.96 -19.13
C ARG A 234 0.79 4.32 -20.09
N VAL A 235 0.49 4.99 -21.18
CA VAL A 235 -0.49 4.54 -22.18
C VAL A 235 0.20 4.46 -23.54
N THR A 236 0.00 3.37 -24.27
CA THR A 236 0.52 3.26 -25.64
C THR A 236 -0.28 4.16 -26.56
N ARG A 237 0.26 4.42 -27.75
CA ARG A 237 -0.46 5.21 -28.76
C ARG A 237 -1.78 4.54 -29.15
N GLU A 238 -1.79 3.23 -29.33
CA GLU A 238 -2.96 2.45 -29.74
C GLU A 238 -4.08 2.55 -28.70
N THR A 239 -3.77 2.28 -27.43
CA THR A 239 -4.75 2.40 -26.35
C THR A 239 -5.24 3.84 -26.18
N LEU A 240 -4.39 4.84 -26.41
CA LEU A 240 -4.80 6.24 -26.34
C LEU A 240 -5.78 6.59 -27.47
N LEU A 241 -5.56 6.09 -28.69
CA LEU A 241 -6.49 6.25 -29.81
C LEU A 241 -7.85 5.61 -29.49
N GLU A 242 -7.87 4.36 -29.02
CA GLU A 242 -9.11 3.68 -28.60
C GLU A 242 -9.89 4.47 -27.53
N ILE A 243 -9.17 5.03 -26.55
CA ILE A 243 -9.78 5.87 -25.51
C ILE A 243 -10.41 7.13 -26.12
N LEU A 244 -9.71 7.80 -27.02
CA LEU A 244 -10.20 9.01 -27.69
C LEU A 244 -11.39 8.71 -28.62
N GLU A 245 -11.37 7.58 -29.34
CA GLU A 245 -12.50 7.13 -30.17
C GLU A 245 -13.76 6.83 -29.35
N SER A 246 -13.58 6.27 -28.15
CA SER A 246 -14.70 6.01 -27.23
C SER A 246 -15.33 7.30 -26.67
N LYS A 247 -14.62 8.43 -26.75
CA LYS A 247 -15.12 9.74 -26.30
C LYS A 247 -15.86 10.43 -27.46
N GLN A 248 -17.13 10.73 -27.24
CA GLN A 248 -17.98 11.36 -28.26
C GLN A 248 -17.91 12.91 -28.26
N ASP A 249 -16.90 13.50 -27.61
CA ASP A 249 -16.76 14.95 -27.50
C ASP A 249 -15.90 15.55 -28.64
N MET A 250 -16.13 16.83 -28.97
CA MET A 250 -15.44 17.49 -30.09
C MET A 250 -13.93 17.66 -29.84
N ALA A 251 -13.51 17.86 -28.60
CA ALA A 251 -12.10 18.00 -28.24
C ALA A 251 -11.34 16.68 -28.46
N ALA A 252 -11.96 15.54 -28.14
CA ALA A 252 -11.40 14.22 -28.37
C ALA A 252 -11.15 13.93 -29.86
N ARG A 253 -11.99 14.45 -30.77
CA ARG A 253 -11.79 14.31 -32.22
C ARG A 253 -10.54 15.06 -32.70
N TYR A 254 -10.34 16.30 -32.25
CA TYR A 254 -9.12 17.06 -32.56
C TYR A 254 -7.87 16.40 -31.96
N ASP A 255 -7.98 15.92 -30.72
CA ASP A 255 -6.90 15.19 -30.06
C ASP A 255 -6.56 13.89 -30.78
N LEU A 256 -7.54 13.19 -31.34
CA LEU A 256 -7.33 11.96 -32.12
C LEU A 256 -6.49 12.24 -33.36
N GLU A 257 -6.80 13.30 -34.12
CA GLU A 257 -5.99 13.73 -35.26
C GLU A 257 -4.56 14.08 -34.83
N ARG A 258 -4.43 14.80 -33.71
CA ARG A 258 -3.13 15.19 -33.14
C ARG A 258 -2.27 13.99 -32.72
N VAL A 259 -2.86 12.95 -32.12
CA VAL A 259 -2.18 11.69 -31.79
C VAL A 259 -1.84 10.90 -33.06
N ALA A 260 -2.73 10.90 -34.06
CA ALA A 260 -2.50 10.23 -35.33
C ALA A 260 -1.31 10.84 -36.10
N GLN A 261 -1.09 12.15 -36.01
CA GLN A 261 0.06 12.84 -36.61
C GLN A 261 1.37 12.69 -35.83
N CYS A 262 1.32 12.19 -34.59
CA CYS A 262 2.48 12.01 -33.73
C CYS A 262 3.03 10.58 -33.82
N THR A 263 4.37 10.43 -33.82
CA THR A 263 5.04 9.12 -33.88
C THR A 263 5.51 8.61 -32.52
N ASP A 264 5.08 9.24 -31.42
CA ASP A 264 5.48 8.80 -30.08
C ASP A 264 4.85 7.42 -29.79
N PRO A 265 5.63 6.44 -29.29
CA PRO A 265 5.10 5.11 -29.01
C PRO A 265 4.16 5.09 -27.78
N GLU A 266 4.28 6.10 -26.91
CA GLU A 266 3.62 6.12 -25.62
C GLU A 266 3.56 7.52 -25.00
N TYR A 267 2.62 7.65 -24.07
CA TYR A 267 2.30 8.89 -23.39
C TYR A 267 2.13 8.67 -21.89
N SER A 268 2.23 9.75 -21.13
CA SER A 268 1.93 9.78 -19.71
C SER A 268 0.56 10.41 -19.50
N TRP A 269 -0.44 9.60 -19.17
CA TRP A 269 -1.79 10.07 -18.86
C TRP A 269 -1.97 10.30 -17.36
N GLU A 270 -2.23 11.53 -16.95
CA GLU A 270 -2.58 11.90 -15.58
C GLU A 270 -4.07 11.64 -15.33
N LYS A 271 -4.40 10.68 -14.45
CA LYS A 271 -5.77 10.30 -14.09
C LYS A 271 -6.33 11.07 -12.89
N GLY A 272 -5.48 11.85 -12.23
CA GLY A 272 -5.83 12.61 -11.04
C GLY A 272 -4.59 12.93 -10.22
N VAL A 273 -4.80 13.49 -9.05
CA VAL A 273 -3.72 13.89 -8.14
C VAL A 273 -3.96 13.24 -6.79
N SER A 274 -2.93 12.59 -6.23
CA SER A 274 -2.97 12.12 -4.85
C SER A 274 -2.19 13.07 -3.95
N GLU A 275 -2.80 13.41 -2.82
CA GLU A 275 -2.15 14.14 -1.74
C GLU A 275 -1.86 13.14 -0.64
N ASP A 276 -0.58 12.88 -0.44
CA ASP A 276 -0.12 11.85 0.48
C ASP A 276 0.97 12.40 1.38
N CYS A 277 0.84 12.15 2.68
CA CYS A 277 1.95 12.29 3.59
C CYS A 277 2.97 11.17 3.31
N ARG A 278 4.22 11.56 3.09
CA ARG A 278 5.36 10.66 2.92
C ARG A 278 6.28 10.83 4.12
N MET A 279 6.75 9.70 4.61
CA MET A 279 7.70 9.64 5.70
C MET A 279 9.07 9.25 5.15
N GLY A 280 10.07 10.08 5.38
CA GLY A 280 11.46 9.82 5.02
C GLY A 280 12.30 9.57 6.26
N ALA A 281 13.00 8.44 6.30
CA ALA A 281 13.99 8.12 7.32
C ALA A 281 15.40 8.23 6.75
N PHE A 282 16.24 9.01 7.42
CA PHE A 282 17.65 9.21 7.07
C PHE A 282 18.48 8.30 7.98
N CYS A 283 19.23 7.38 7.40
CA CYS A 283 19.98 6.33 8.09
C CYS A 283 21.46 6.37 7.70
N LYS A 284 22.07 7.56 7.70
CA LYS A 284 23.45 7.73 7.19
C LYS A 284 24.48 7.18 8.16
N SER A 285 24.22 7.26 9.47
CA SER A 285 25.07 6.67 10.50
C SER A 285 24.57 5.32 11.02
N ALA A 286 23.59 4.71 10.36
CA ALA A 286 22.99 3.47 10.82
C ALA A 286 23.91 2.27 10.55
N THR A 287 23.92 1.34 11.50
CA THR A 287 24.63 0.06 11.50
C THR A 287 23.62 -1.04 11.79
N LEU A 288 23.77 -2.19 11.16
CA LEU A 288 22.93 -3.38 11.39
C LEU A 288 23.38 -4.11 12.65
N ASP A 289 24.68 -4.43 12.68
CA ASP A 289 25.40 -5.11 13.76
C ASP A 289 26.77 -4.43 13.93
N ASP A 290 27.56 -4.85 14.92
CA ASP A 290 28.81 -4.21 15.36
C ASP A 290 29.84 -3.93 14.24
N ASP A 291 29.72 -4.57 13.07
CA ASP A 291 30.63 -4.37 11.92
C ASP A 291 29.92 -4.25 10.55
N CYS A 292 28.59 -4.29 10.49
CA CYS A 292 27.86 -4.24 9.21
C CYS A 292 27.16 -2.89 8.99
N SER A 293 27.69 -2.10 8.05
CA SER A 293 27.07 -0.81 7.68
C SER A 293 25.74 -1.01 6.98
N TRP A 294 24.71 -0.25 7.38
CA TRP A 294 23.45 -0.21 6.66
C TRP A 294 23.62 0.50 5.31
N GLN A 295 23.33 -0.19 4.21
CA GLN A 295 23.60 0.33 2.86
C GLN A 295 22.61 1.43 2.45
N THR A 296 21.37 1.38 2.93
CA THR A 296 20.29 2.25 2.47
C THR A 296 20.20 3.55 3.27
N LYS A 297 20.96 4.57 2.84
CA LYS A 297 21.07 5.85 3.56
C LYS A 297 19.75 6.62 3.70
N ASN A 298 18.79 6.43 2.80
CA ASN A 298 17.48 7.09 2.85
C ASN A 298 16.38 6.09 2.51
N VAL A 299 15.38 5.98 3.36
CA VAL A 299 14.21 5.12 3.15
C VAL A 299 12.96 5.99 3.14
N SER A 300 12.00 5.69 2.25
CA SER A 300 10.73 6.41 2.18
C SER A 300 9.54 5.46 2.27
N PHE A 301 8.58 5.83 3.12
CA PHE A 301 7.34 5.11 3.36
C PHE A 301 6.13 5.99 3.05
N LYS A 302 4.97 5.36 2.84
CA LYS A 302 3.68 6.04 2.93
C LYS A 302 3.42 6.39 4.40
N GLY A 303 3.11 7.64 4.71
CA GLY A 303 3.05 8.19 6.05
C GLY A 303 1.68 8.07 6.73
N ARG A 304 0.86 7.06 6.41
CA ARG A 304 -0.46 6.86 7.06
C ARG A 304 -0.44 5.90 8.25
N LEU A 305 0.72 5.30 8.53
CA LEU A 305 0.97 4.45 9.69
C LEU A 305 2.23 4.91 10.43
N PRO A 306 2.31 4.68 11.75
CA PRO A 306 3.50 5.03 12.52
C PRO A 306 4.68 4.16 12.08
N ILE A 307 5.88 4.74 12.12
CA ILE A 307 7.11 3.99 11.90
C ILE A 307 7.64 3.40 13.19
N PHE A 308 7.97 2.13 13.15
CA PHE A 308 8.72 1.46 14.20
C PHE A 308 10.19 1.43 13.79
N TYR A 309 11.07 1.85 14.68
CA TYR A 309 12.52 1.88 14.41
C TYR A 309 13.28 1.30 15.60
N LEU A 310 14.46 0.74 15.34
CA LEU A 310 15.27 0.16 16.40
C LEU A 310 15.60 1.22 17.46
N ALA A 311 15.29 0.91 18.71
CA ALA A 311 15.49 1.81 19.83
C ALA A 311 16.96 2.21 19.95
N PRO A 312 17.27 3.49 20.26
CA PRO A 312 18.65 3.94 20.36
C PRO A 312 19.50 3.06 21.29
N ARG A 313 18.97 2.68 22.47
CA ARG A 313 19.70 1.83 23.44
C ARG A 313 20.16 0.48 22.89
N LEU A 314 19.52 -0.02 21.84
CA LEU A 314 19.82 -1.31 21.19
C LEU A 314 20.60 -1.14 19.90
N ALA A 315 20.68 0.07 19.35
CA ALA A 315 21.44 0.30 18.13
C ALA A 315 22.94 0.09 18.43
N PRO A 316 23.66 -0.76 17.67
CA PRO A 316 25.09 -0.92 17.81
C PRO A 316 25.73 0.43 17.54
N TYR A 317 26.10 1.16 18.59
CA TYR A 317 26.62 2.50 18.45
C TYR A 317 28.01 2.42 17.81
N ILE A 318 28.25 3.28 16.84
CA ILE A 318 29.60 3.53 16.32
C ILE A 318 30.47 3.90 17.54
N LYS A 319 31.45 3.06 17.91
CA LYS A 319 32.39 3.30 19.05
C LYS A 319 33.02 4.69 19.01
N ASN A 320 33.16 5.27 17.81
CA ASN A 320 33.64 6.62 17.56
C ASN A 320 32.69 7.36 16.61
N PRO A 321 31.58 7.96 17.10
CA PRO A 321 30.73 8.74 16.21
C PRO A 321 31.56 9.87 15.63
N LYS A 322 31.62 10.00 14.30
CA LYS A 322 32.16 11.23 13.69
C LYS A 322 31.41 12.39 14.34
N PRO A 323 32.10 13.39 14.92
CA PRO A 323 31.44 14.47 15.64
C PRO A 323 30.35 15.04 14.75
N ARG A 324 29.10 14.85 15.17
CA ARG A 324 27.95 15.43 14.47
C ARG A 324 28.20 16.93 14.55
N LYS A 325 28.33 17.62 13.41
CA LYS A 325 28.61 19.07 13.39
C LYS A 325 27.69 19.89 14.32
N ASN A 326 26.52 19.36 14.70
CA ASN A 326 25.54 20.03 15.56
C ASN A 326 24.85 19.15 16.63
N LEU A 327 25.40 17.98 17.02
CA LEU A 327 24.80 17.22 18.14
C LEU A 327 25.87 16.85 19.16
N ALA A 328 25.75 17.46 20.34
CA ALA A 328 26.41 16.97 21.54
C ALA A 328 26.17 15.45 21.68
N THR A 329 27.18 14.76 22.20
CA THR A 329 27.27 13.31 22.42
C THR A 329 26.04 12.69 23.10
N HIS A 330 25.18 13.51 23.73
CA HIS A 330 24.02 13.10 24.52
C HIS A 330 22.66 13.11 23.80
N LYS A 331 22.55 13.50 22.52
CA LYS A 331 21.28 13.45 21.79
C LYS A 331 21.29 12.36 20.70
N LEU A 332 21.21 11.11 21.16
CA LEU A 332 21.17 9.90 20.32
C LEU A 332 19.76 9.57 19.79
N LYS A 333 18.75 10.38 20.12
CA LYS A 333 17.37 10.22 19.60
C LYS A 333 17.26 10.78 18.17
N PRO A 334 16.50 10.13 17.28
CA PRO A 334 16.26 10.68 15.95
C PRO A 334 15.60 12.05 16.04
N GLN A 335 16.03 12.99 15.20
CA GLN A 335 15.30 14.24 15.03
C GLN A 335 13.99 13.93 14.32
N MET A 336 12.86 14.33 14.92
CA MET A 336 11.55 14.20 14.30
C MET A 336 11.15 15.55 13.72
N ILE A 337 10.85 15.60 12.42
CA ILE A 337 10.45 16.83 11.73
C ILE A 337 9.09 16.60 11.08
N MET A 338 8.06 17.23 11.64
CA MET A 338 6.74 17.28 11.04
C MET A 338 6.68 18.48 10.08
N GLY A 339 6.34 18.25 8.81
CA GLY A 339 6.08 19.35 7.89
C GLY A 339 4.84 20.12 8.33
N GLU A 340 5.02 21.38 8.71
CA GLU A 340 3.96 22.24 9.28
C GLU A 340 2.87 22.65 8.27
N SER A 341 3.10 22.46 6.98
CA SER A 341 2.17 22.87 5.93
C SER A 341 2.03 21.83 4.81
N GLU A 342 0.80 21.60 4.39
CA GLU A 342 0.44 20.84 3.18
C GLU A 342 0.98 21.50 1.89
N MET A 343 1.42 22.76 1.96
CA MET A 343 1.66 23.61 0.78
C MET A 343 3.08 23.61 0.23
N ALA A 344 4.08 23.04 0.92
CA ALA A 344 5.44 22.96 0.38
C ALA A 344 5.60 21.76 -0.58
N ALA A 345 4.80 21.73 -1.66
CA ALA A 345 4.84 20.70 -2.67
C ALA A 345 6.19 20.75 -3.43
N HIS A 346 7.08 19.82 -3.14
CA HIS A 346 8.33 19.69 -3.87
C HIS A 346 8.06 19.22 -5.30
N GLN A 347 8.23 20.09 -6.28
CA GLN A 347 8.09 19.73 -7.70
C GLN A 347 9.37 19.02 -8.17
N ARG A 348 9.28 17.71 -8.43
CA ARG A 348 10.39 16.96 -9.05
C ARG A 348 10.57 17.40 -10.51
N LYS A 349 11.81 17.43 -11.01
CA LYS A 349 12.06 17.51 -12.45
C LYS A 349 11.43 16.28 -13.12
N GLY A 350 10.41 16.50 -13.95
CA GLY A 350 9.69 15.45 -14.66
C GLY A 350 10.44 14.95 -15.89
N LYS A 351 10.12 13.72 -16.33
CA LYS A 351 10.55 13.17 -17.62
C LYS A 351 9.59 13.51 -18.77
N THR A 352 8.54 14.25 -18.46
CA THR A 352 7.44 14.60 -19.37
C THR A 352 7.36 16.10 -19.55
N GLU A 353 6.72 16.52 -20.63
CA GLU A 353 6.40 17.92 -20.88
C GLU A 353 5.56 18.50 -19.74
N LYS A 354 5.71 19.81 -19.49
CA LYS A 354 4.96 20.48 -18.40
C LYS A 354 3.48 20.66 -18.75
N GLN A 355 3.21 20.99 -20.02
CA GLN A 355 1.86 21.21 -20.52
C GLN A 355 1.25 19.91 -21.03
N SER A 356 -0.08 19.85 -21.04
CA SER A 356 -0.80 18.76 -21.68
C SER A 356 -0.57 18.83 -23.19
N PHE A 357 -0.31 17.67 -23.79
CA PHE A 357 -0.28 17.48 -25.23
C PHE A 357 -1.69 17.49 -25.83
N LEU A 358 -2.67 16.99 -25.08
CA LEU A 358 -4.07 16.89 -25.49
C LEU A 358 -4.95 17.88 -24.71
N GLU A 359 -6.05 18.30 -25.31
CA GLU A 359 -7.01 19.25 -24.72
C GLU A 359 -8.11 18.56 -23.91
N SER A 360 -8.65 17.47 -24.44
CA SER A 360 -9.74 16.69 -23.82
C SER A 360 -9.29 15.89 -22.60
N MET A 361 -7.98 15.71 -22.42
CA MET A 361 -7.38 14.84 -21.40
C MET A 361 -6.00 15.36 -20.98
N THR A 362 -5.64 15.17 -19.71
CA THR A 362 -4.31 15.52 -19.19
C THR A 362 -3.27 14.48 -19.58
N VAL A 363 -2.88 14.47 -20.85
CA VAL A 363 -1.90 13.54 -21.42
C VAL A 363 -0.65 14.32 -21.78
N ARG A 364 0.53 13.83 -21.39
CA ARG A 364 1.82 14.50 -21.62
C ARG A 364 2.75 13.59 -22.42
N ARG A 365 3.57 14.18 -23.28
CA ARG A 365 4.63 13.47 -24.00
C ARG A 365 5.86 13.30 -23.11
N TYR A 366 6.64 12.26 -23.37
CA TYR A 366 7.96 12.12 -22.75
C TYR A 366 8.97 13.00 -23.47
N LEU A 367 9.81 13.70 -22.69
CA LEU A 367 10.83 14.61 -23.24
C LEU A 367 11.82 13.90 -24.17
N ALA A 368 12.06 12.60 -23.93
CA ALA A 368 12.92 11.77 -24.77
C ALA A 368 12.40 11.65 -26.21
N TYR A 369 11.08 11.72 -26.43
CA TYR A 369 10.48 11.62 -27.76
C TYR A 369 10.32 12.98 -28.42
N SER A 370 9.93 14.00 -27.65
CA SER A 370 9.71 15.34 -28.21
C SER A 370 11.00 16.03 -28.67
N MET A 371 12.11 15.85 -27.96
CA MET A 371 13.41 16.41 -28.37
C MET A 371 13.95 15.81 -29.67
N ASN A 372 13.70 14.51 -29.90
CA ASN A 372 14.15 13.81 -31.11
C ASN A 372 13.40 14.26 -32.37
N GLN A 373 12.13 14.64 -32.26
CA GLN A 373 11.35 15.18 -33.38
C GLN A 373 11.79 16.61 -33.75
N SER A 374 12.04 17.47 -32.77
CA SER A 374 12.55 18.82 -33.05
C SER A 374 13.92 18.80 -33.73
N ALA A 375 14.79 17.85 -33.36
CA ALA A 375 16.08 17.65 -34.01
C ALA A 375 15.95 17.17 -35.47
N ARG A 376 14.98 16.29 -35.77
CA ARG A 376 14.70 15.83 -37.13
C ARG A 376 14.16 16.95 -38.03
N MET A 377 13.17 17.71 -37.55
CA MET A 377 12.62 18.83 -38.31
C MET A 377 13.67 19.91 -38.61
N ASN A 378 14.54 20.22 -37.63
CA ASN A 378 15.62 21.20 -37.84
C ASN A 378 16.71 20.66 -38.78
N GLY A 379 16.96 19.35 -38.80
CA GLY A 379 17.90 18.72 -39.74
C GLY A 379 17.39 18.68 -41.19
N GLU A 380 16.09 18.41 -41.39
CA GLU A 380 15.46 18.41 -42.72
C GLU A 380 15.37 19.83 -43.32
N LEU A 381 15.13 20.85 -42.48
CA LEU A 381 15.17 22.26 -42.90
C LEU A 381 16.57 22.74 -43.30
N GLN A 382 17.64 22.12 -42.81
CA GLN A 382 19.02 22.45 -43.21
C GLN A 382 19.45 21.74 -44.51
N GLN A 383 18.85 20.59 -44.85
CA GLN A 383 19.17 19.88 -46.10
C GLN A 383 18.43 20.44 -47.33
N SER A 384 17.30 21.14 -47.15
CA SER A 384 16.54 21.74 -48.24
C SER A 384 17.08 23.11 -48.72
N HIS A 385 18.22 23.56 -48.20
CA HIS A 385 18.87 24.82 -48.58
C HIS A 385 20.30 24.64 -49.14
N GLN A 386 20.65 23.46 -49.63
CA GLN A 386 21.84 23.34 -50.48
C GLN A 386 21.50 23.84 -51.90
N PRO A 387 22.14 24.92 -52.37
CA PRO A 387 21.94 25.40 -53.74
C PRO A 387 22.49 24.36 -54.73
N ILE A 388 21.71 24.08 -55.77
CA ILE A 388 22.09 23.24 -56.93
C ILE A 388 23.20 23.91 -57.72
#